data_AF-A0A2V1BMZ2-F1
#
_entry.id   AF-A0A2V1BMZ2-F1
#
_cell.length_a   1.000
_cell.length_b   1.000
_cell.length_c   1.000
_cell.angle_alpha   90.00
_cell.angle_beta   90.00
_cell.angle_gamma   90.00
#
_symmetry.space_group_name_H-M   'P 1'
#
loop_
_entity.id
_entity.type
_entity.pdbx_description
1 polymer ?
#
loop_
_entity_poly.entity_id
_entity_poly.type
_entity_poly.pdbx_seq_one_letter_code
_entity_poly.pdbx_strand_id
1 'polypeptide(L)'
;MSPTSMVILMKEDATAAQYKDLVLNIPDPANHVEIFYEVVNFRVLIANVNDCDIKKLWENPIVETMSLEGPLILDDEADSVLSTVGTKREAVNVTLREYKHAARAGSNVTADLSGRALDPQVDFNTQANVPWHLRLLSGLSHQVGVGLNGLFYDFPGYLFADRSTTTDSPVSEVNIYLLDTGVRASHSDFAGRRITALDAINPTSIDPTDNQGHGTHMCSVSAGNYAGVAKAANIVSVRKNQFVESISRGIGMILDDVVRHKYQGRAVINMSFGSVVSSLYPNDLPQGAMGPQIDIIGAYLNRLFQKGIVVVCSAGNHGLFGIPLNDKTPRVHGGRNTPLIVVGATTSDENRWSGSQVIDPNNDGILSIYANGVDVVSASFMDDDLYTTATGTSEATAQTSGLIAYLLANDVLQAQFAANGLENVALAVKNHIRLLATNMKGIARTDPALGTPDTVPRLANGESIQCPTQNGIVNHPTYQFPPPGQEILPAAFPTILVAEGMDVVVPQNQL
;
A
#
# COMPACT_ATOMS: atom_id res chain seq x y z
N MET A 1 -17.74 3.99 -39.61
CA MET A 1 -17.64 4.20 -38.15
C MET A 1 -16.42 5.06 -37.88
N SER A 2 -16.47 5.90 -36.84
CA SER A 2 -15.30 6.70 -36.44
C SER A 2 -14.19 5.77 -35.96
N PRO A 3 -12.92 6.05 -36.24
CA PRO A 3 -11.80 5.36 -35.60
C PRO A 3 -11.91 5.44 -34.06
N THR A 4 -11.50 4.36 -33.40
CA THR A 4 -11.46 4.18 -31.95
C THR A 4 -10.00 4.23 -31.50
N SER A 5 -9.67 5.07 -30.52
CA SER A 5 -8.32 5.12 -29.98
C SER A 5 -8.07 3.90 -29.10
N MET A 6 -6.95 3.20 -29.32
CA MET A 6 -6.59 1.97 -28.62
C MET A 6 -5.16 2.05 -28.09
N VAL A 7 -4.93 1.48 -26.91
CA VAL A 7 -3.60 1.16 -26.39
C VAL A 7 -3.33 -0.31 -26.66
N ILE A 8 -2.31 -0.60 -27.45
CA ILE A 8 -1.96 -1.94 -27.94
C ILE A 8 -0.63 -2.35 -27.34
N LEU A 9 -0.65 -3.38 -26.50
CA LEU A 9 0.55 -3.98 -25.90
C LEU A 9 1.02 -5.12 -26.78
N MET A 10 2.28 -5.07 -27.20
CA MET A 10 2.89 -6.11 -28.03
C MET A 10 3.80 -7.02 -27.20
N LYS A 11 3.92 -8.29 -27.61
CA LYS A 11 4.71 -9.32 -26.91
C LYS A 11 6.20 -8.96 -26.83
N GLU A 12 6.88 -9.38 -25.76
CA GLU A 12 8.30 -9.11 -25.50
C GLU A 12 9.27 -9.88 -26.43
N ASP A 13 8.80 -10.98 -27.04
CA ASP A 13 9.60 -11.84 -27.93
C ASP A 13 9.49 -11.46 -29.42
N ALA A 14 8.70 -10.45 -29.75
CA ALA A 14 8.56 -9.97 -31.12
C ALA A 14 9.83 -9.25 -31.60
N THR A 15 10.19 -9.51 -32.86
CA THR A 15 11.37 -8.91 -33.49
C THR A 15 11.10 -7.47 -33.94
N ALA A 16 12.16 -6.67 -34.07
CA ALA A 16 12.07 -5.31 -34.62
C ALA A 16 11.38 -5.25 -36.01
N ALA A 17 11.55 -6.30 -36.83
CA ALA A 17 10.90 -6.41 -38.13
C ALA A 17 9.39 -6.65 -37.98
N GLN A 18 8.95 -7.52 -37.06
CA GLN A 18 7.54 -7.76 -36.79
C GLN A 18 6.84 -6.53 -36.21
N TYR A 19 7.49 -5.80 -35.29
CA TYR A 19 6.95 -4.53 -34.79
C TYR A 19 6.76 -3.52 -35.91
N LYS A 20 7.79 -3.32 -36.74
CA LYS A 20 7.72 -2.40 -37.87
C LYS A 20 6.62 -2.79 -38.85
N ASP A 21 6.47 -4.08 -39.15
CA ASP A 21 5.42 -4.58 -40.03
C ASP A 21 4.02 -4.30 -39.46
N LEU A 22 3.80 -4.53 -38.17
CA LEU A 22 2.52 -4.21 -37.52
C LEU A 22 2.19 -2.71 -37.62
N VAL A 23 3.13 -1.83 -37.24
CA VAL A 23 2.92 -0.38 -37.26
C VAL A 23 2.59 0.13 -38.66
N LEU A 24 3.30 -0.36 -39.69
CA LEU A 24 3.07 0.03 -41.08
C LEU A 24 1.70 -0.42 -41.63
N ASN A 25 1.13 -1.50 -41.08
CA ASN A 25 -0.14 -2.06 -41.54
C ASN A 25 -1.36 -1.50 -40.79
N ILE A 26 -1.16 -0.67 -39.76
CA ILE A 26 -2.25 0.02 -39.07
C ILE A 26 -2.60 1.30 -39.84
N PRO A 27 -3.89 1.59 -40.11
CA PRO A 27 -4.29 2.80 -40.80
C PRO A 27 -3.80 4.07 -40.09
N ASP A 28 -3.48 5.10 -40.87
CA ASP A 28 -3.04 6.41 -40.38
C ASP A 28 -1.76 6.40 -39.52
N PRO A 29 -0.64 5.86 -40.05
CA PRO A 29 0.63 5.75 -39.32
C PRO A 29 1.20 7.11 -38.89
N ALA A 30 0.74 8.22 -39.46
CA ALA A 30 1.19 9.55 -39.11
C ALA A 30 0.70 10.02 -37.72
N ASN A 31 -0.37 9.40 -37.19
CA ASN A 31 -1.00 9.79 -35.94
C ASN A 31 -0.86 8.72 -34.84
N HIS A 32 0.04 7.75 -35.01
CA HIS A 32 0.33 6.78 -33.96
C HIS A 32 1.40 7.30 -33.00
N VAL A 33 1.30 6.88 -31.75
CA VAL A 33 2.36 7.06 -30.76
C VAL A 33 2.94 5.71 -30.42
N GLU A 34 4.19 5.50 -30.81
CA GLU A 34 4.96 4.31 -30.44
C GLU A 34 5.81 4.61 -29.22
N ILE A 35 5.66 3.81 -28.17
CA ILE A 35 6.47 3.87 -26.96
C ILE A 35 7.38 2.64 -26.97
N PHE A 36 8.69 2.87 -26.91
CA PHE A 36 9.69 1.82 -26.88
C PHE A 36 10.44 1.82 -25.55
N TYR A 37 10.42 0.69 -24.86
CA TYR A 37 11.19 0.47 -23.64
C TYR A 37 12.44 -0.33 -23.97
N GLU A 38 13.56 0.38 -24.15
CA GLU A 38 14.79 -0.18 -24.70
C GLU A 38 15.39 -1.31 -23.84
N VAL A 39 15.34 -1.17 -22.51
CA VAL A 39 16.05 -2.09 -21.61
C VAL A 39 15.31 -3.42 -21.48
N VAL A 40 13.98 -3.34 -21.50
CA VAL A 40 13.08 -4.50 -21.35
C VAL A 40 12.51 -5.00 -22.67
N ASN A 41 12.88 -4.34 -23.78
CA ASN A 41 12.62 -4.73 -25.16
C ASN A 41 11.15 -5.08 -25.44
N PHE A 42 10.24 -4.16 -25.13
CA PHE A 42 8.87 -4.25 -25.61
C PHE A 42 8.34 -2.90 -26.07
N ARG A 43 7.21 -2.96 -26.76
CA ARG A 43 6.58 -1.79 -27.36
C ARG A 43 5.12 -1.68 -26.98
N VAL A 44 4.67 -0.43 -26.91
CA VAL A 44 3.26 -0.07 -26.78
C VAL A 44 2.94 0.85 -27.94
N LEU A 45 1.81 0.61 -28.58
CA LEU A 45 1.32 1.46 -29.66
C LEU A 45 -0.01 2.07 -29.25
N ILE A 46 -0.12 3.39 -29.35
CA ILE A 46 -1.39 4.10 -29.24
C ILE A 46 -1.80 4.51 -30.66
N ALA A 47 -2.95 4.03 -31.10
CA ALA A 47 -3.41 4.22 -32.47
C ALA A 47 -4.93 4.32 -32.57
N ASN A 48 -5.40 5.12 -33.52
CA ASN A 48 -6.80 5.18 -33.93
C ASN A 48 -7.10 4.07 -34.93
N VAL A 49 -7.95 3.11 -34.56
CA VAL A 49 -8.26 1.93 -35.36
C VAL A 49 -9.77 1.78 -35.57
N ASN A 50 -10.18 1.35 -36.76
CA ASN A 50 -11.59 1.04 -37.01
C ASN A 50 -11.93 -0.40 -36.56
N ASP A 51 -13.21 -0.70 -36.45
CA ASP A 51 -13.71 -1.99 -35.93
C ASP A 51 -13.20 -3.21 -36.71
N CYS A 52 -13.06 -3.10 -38.04
CA CYS A 52 -12.54 -4.18 -38.89
C CYS A 52 -11.07 -4.48 -38.58
N ASP A 53 -10.28 -3.44 -38.30
CA ASP A 53 -8.86 -3.58 -37.99
C ASP A 53 -8.62 -3.99 -36.54
N ILE A 54 -9.50 -3.60 -35.59
CA ILE A 54 -9.48 -4.14 -34.20
C ILE A 54 -9.53 -5.66 -34.23
N LYS A 55 -10.42 -6.26 -35.03
CA LYS A 55 -10.53 -7.72 -35.15
C LYS A 55 -9.22 -8.34 -35.67
N LYS A 56 -8.63 -7.79 -36.73
CA LYS A 56 -7.36 -8.29 -37.28
C LYS A 56 -6.20 -8.15 -36.30
N LEU A 57 -6.20 -7.09 -35.50
CA LEU A 57 -5.18 -6.87 -34.47
C LEU A 57 -5.27 -7.93 -33.37
N TRP A 58 -6.47 -8.33 -32.96
CA TRP A 58 -6.64 -9.44 -32.01
C TRP A 58 -6.14 -10.79 -32.55
N GLU A 59 -6.21 -10.98 -33.87
CA GLU A 59 -5.70 -12.17 -34.55
C GLU A 59 -4.20 -12.09 -34.85
N ASN A 60 -3.56 -10.93 -34.62
CA ASN A 60 -2.16 -10.73 -34.92
C ASN A 60 -1.26 -11.43 -33.89
N PRO A 61 -0.27 -12.25 -34.32
CA PRO A 61 0.53 -13.07 -33.41
C PRO A 61 1.43 -12.28 -32.44
N ILE A 62 1.73 -11.00 -32.72
CA ILE A 62 2.59 -10.18 -31.85
C ILE A 62 1.81 -9.22 -30.95
N VAL A 63 0.49 -9.10 -31.12
CA VAL A 63 -0.37 -8.39 -30.17
C VAL A 63 -0.60 -9.29 -28.97
N GLU A 64 -0.27 -8.81 -27.77
CA GLU A 64 -0.51 -9.53 -26.52
C GLU A 64 -1.90 -9.23 -25.97
N THR A 65 -2.23 -7.94 -25.89
CA THR A 65 -3.55 -7.44 -25.51
C THR A 65 -3.72 -6.00 -25.96
N MET A 66 -4.94 -5.49 -25.94
CA MET A 66 -5.25 -4.10 -26.23
C MET A 66 -6.44 -3.62 -25.40
N SER A 67 -6.50 -2.32 -25.16
CA SER A 67 -7.59 -1.67 -24.43
C SER A 67 -8.01 -0.38 -25.13
N LEU A 68 -9.27 0.00 -24.95
CA LEU A 68 -9.78 1.32 -25.31
C LEU A 68 -8.92 2.37 -24.63
N GLU A 69 -8.48 3.35 -25.41
CA GLU A 69 -7.88 4.54 -24.84
C GLU A 69 -8.97 5.49 -24.38
N GLY A 70 -8.86 5.95 -23.13
CA GLY A 70 -9.83 6.84 -22.53
C GLY A 70 -9.67 6.95 -21.01
N PRO A 71 -10.39 7.90 -20.39
CA PRO A 71 -10.36 8.08 -18.96
C PRO A 71 -11.05 6.89 -18.27
N LEU A 72 -10.33 6.28 -17.34
CA LEU A 72 -10.86 5.32 -16.39
C LEU A 72 -11.60 6.05 -15.27
N ILE A 73 -12.73 5.48 -14.84
CA ILE A 73 -13.36 5.88 -13.57
C ILE A 73 -12.60 5.11 -12.49
N LEU A 74 -11.81 5.84 -11.69
CA LEU A 74 -11.02 5.28 -10.61
C LEU A 74 -11.77 5.38 -9.29
N ASP A 75 -11.75 4.30 -8.50
CA ASP A 75 -12.45 4.22 -7.21
C ASP A 75 -11.81 5.08 -6.11
N ASP A 76 -10.49 5.25 -6.17
CA ASP A 76 -9.70 5.49 -4.95
C ASP A 76 -8.97 6.85 -4.95
N GLU A 77 -8.90 7.57 -6.09
CA GLU A 77 -8.25 8.90 -6.12
C GLU A 77 -9.10 10.03 -5.50
N ALA A 78 -10.36 9.73 -5.18
CA ALA A 78 -11.32 10.66 -4.59
C ALA A 78 -11.54 10.42 -3.08
N ASP A 79 -10.70 9.61 -2.43
CA ASP A 79 -10.69 9.54 -0.96
C ASP A 79 -10.52 10.96 -0.43
N SER A 80 -11.50 11.42 0.35
CA SER A 80 -11.88 12.82 0.41
C SER A 80 -10.85 13.70 1.14
N VAL A 81 -9.73 14.02 0.49
CA VAL A 81 -8.76 15.02 0.96
C VAL A 81 -9.42 16.42 1.01
N LEU A 82 -10.56 16.58 0.30
CA LEU A 82 -11.29 17.84 0.15
C LEU A 82 -12.58 17.99 0.98
N SER A 83 -13.00 17.01 1.81
CA SER A 83 -14.27 17.11 2.55
C SER A 83 -14.17 17.54 4.02
N THR A 84 -12.98 17.78 4.57
CA THR A 84 -12.80 18.32 5.93
C THR A 84 -12.48 19.82 5.99
N VAL A 85 -12.67 20.56 4.90
CA VAL A 85 -12.73 22.04 4.95
C VAL A 85 -14.18 22.46 5.17
N GLY A 86 -14.71 22.13 6.35
CA GLY A 86 -16.15 22.24 6.58
C GLY A 86 -16.58 22.29 8.04
N THR A 87 -15.72 22.74 8.95
CA THR A 87 -16.09 23.46 10.18
C THR A 87 -14.79 23.89 10.83
N LYS A 88 -14.71 25.16 11.24
CA LYS A 88 -13.63 25.67 12.07
C LYS A 88 -13.47 24.76 13.30
N ARG A 89 -12.51 23.85 13.28
CA ARG A 89 -11.76 23.49 14.48
C ARG A 89 -10.51 24.31 14.40
N GLU A 90 -10.34 25.18 15.39
CA GLU A 90 -9.15 26.00 15.55
C GLU A 90 -7.93 25.15 15.25
N ALA A 91 -7.06 25.66 14.38
CA ALA A 91 -5.67 25.26 14.39
C ALA A 91 -5.26 25.22 15.87
N VAL A 92 -5.01 24.03 16.41
CA VAL A 92 -4.47 23.95 17.76
C VAL A 92 -3.15 24.69 17.65
N ASN A 93 -3.12 25.89 18.23
CA ASN A 93 -1.92 26.70 18.43
C ASN A 93 -1.03 25.95 19.43
N VAL A 94 -0.56 24.75 19.07
CA VAL A 94 0.61 24.16 19.68
C VAL A 94 1.75 24.99 19.13
N THR A 95 2.26 25.89 19.98
CA THR A 95 3.33 26.80 19.56
C THR A 95 4.46 26.01 18.92
N LEU A 96 4.94 26.48 17.76
CA LEU A 96 6.07 25.98 16.96
C LEU A 96 7.36 25.58 17.73
N ARG A 97 7.43 25.85 19.04
CA ARG A 97 8.53 25.45 19.94
C ARG A 97 8.43 24.01 20.43
N GLU A 98 7.24 23.44 20.61
CA GLU A 98 7.10 22.08 21.18
C GLU A 98 7.34 20.98 20.14
N TYR A 99 7.05 21.23 18.85
CA TYR A 99 7.35 20.29 17.76
C TYR A 99 8.83 20.32 17.30
N LYS A 100 9.51 21.47 17.44
CA LYS A 100 10.92 21.63 16.99
C LYS A 100 11.95 20.88 17.84
N HIS A 101 11.56 20.27 18.96
CA HIS A 101 12.46 19.48 19.80
C HIS A 101 12.36 17.96 19.58
N ALA A 102 11.25 17.43 19.04
CA ALA A 102 11.11 15.99 18.80
C ALA A 102 11.92 15.50 17.58
N ALA A 103 12.15 16.38 16.58
CA ALA A 103 12.89 16.05 15.37
C ALA A 103 14.43 16.14 15.50
N ARG A 104 14.98 16.43 16.69
CA ARG A 104 16.44 16.62 16.87
C ARG A 104 17.07 16.00 18.14
N ALA A 105 16.35 15.15 18.86
CA ALA A 105 16.96 14.40 19.95
C ALA A 105 17.09 12.93 19.54
N GLY A 106 18.30 12.51 19.17
CA GLY A 106 18.69 11.11 19.30
C GLY A 106 18.60 10.76 20.79
N SER A 107 17.45 10.25 21.22
CA SER A 107 17.25 9.86 22.61
C SER A 107 17.59 8.37 22.74
N ASN A 108 18.78 8.09 23.26
CA ASN A 108 19.12 6.82 23.89
C ASN A 108 18.11 6.57 25.03
N VAL A 109 17.03 5.87 24.72
CA VAL A 109 16.13 5.28 25.72
C VAL A 109 16.36 3.78 25.65
N THR A 110 17.46 3.34 26.26
CA THR A 110 17.64 1.97 26.74
C THR A 110 16.88 1.72 28.05
N ALA A 111 16.09 2.70 28.51
CA ALA A 111 15.29 2.56 29.72
C ALA A 111 13.98 1.82 29.42
N ASP A 112 13.91 0.61 29.97
CA ASP A 112 12.72 -0.25 30.13
C ASP A 112 12.27 -1.12 28.95
N LEU A 113 13.24 -1.76 28.30
CA LEU A 113 13.04 -3.05 27.61
C LEU A 113 13.41 -4.25 28.51
N SER A 114 13.74 -4.00 29.78
CA SER A 114 14.14 -5.01 30.77
C SER A 114 13.00 -5.96 31.09
N GLY A 115 12.93 -7.06 30.35
CA GLY A 115 11.93 -8.11 30.48
C GLY A 115 11.44 -8.68 29.14
N ARG A 116 11.79 -8.06 28.01
CA ARG A 116 11.40 -8.51 26.67
C ARG A 116 12.53 -9.28 26.01
N ALA A 117 12.30 -10.53 25.63
CA ALA A 117 13.21 -11.27 24.77
C ALA A 117 13.10 -10.73 23.33
N LEU A 118 13.71 -9.58 23.07
CA LEU A 118 13.99 -9.13 21.70
C LEU A 118 15.06 -10.05 21.11
N ASP A 119 15.01 -10.30 19.80
CA ASP A 119 16.11 -10.98 19.12
C ASP A 119 17.40 -10.16 19.37
N PRO A 120 18.38 -10.70 20.13
CA PRO A 120 19.59 -9.96 20.47
C PRO A 120 20.47 -9.64 19.24
N GLN A 121 20.09 -10.12 18.04
CA GLN A 121 20.79 -9.84 16.78
C GLN A 121 20.21 -8.65 16.00
N VAL A 122 19.12 -8.03 16.44
CA VAL A 122 18.45 -6.94 15.70
C VAL A 122 18.40 -5.64 16.52
N ASP A 123 19.15 -4.64 16.09
CA ASP A 123 19.11 -3.29 16.66
C ASP A 123 17.85 -2.55 16.16
N PHE A 124 16.86 -2.41 17.05
CA PHE A 124 15.63 -1.66 16.77
C PHE A 124 15.80 -0.17 17.05
N ASN A 125 15.31 0.66 16.13
CA ASN A 125 15.08 2.09 16.36
C ASN A 125 13.69 2.31 16.94
N THR A 126 13.53 3.43 17.64
CA THR A 126 12.25 3.86 18.19
C THR A 126 11.90 5.26 17.70
N GLN A 127 10.62 5.48 17.37
CA GLN A 127 10.07 6.81 17.13
C GLN A 127 8.95 7.05 18.15
N ALA A 128 9.13 8.06 19.00
CA ALA A 128 8.09 8.51 19.93
C ALA A 128 7.04 9.37 19.21
N ASN A 129 5.85 9.50 19.82
CA ASN A 129 4.77 10.38 19.34
C ASN A 129 4.34 10.10 17.90
N VAL A 130 4.22 8.83 17.53
CA VAL A 130 3.82 8.42 16.18
C VAL A 130 2.29 8.43 16.02
N PRO A 131 1.79 8.52 14.77
CA PRO A 131 0.38 8.25 14.47
C PRO A 131 -0.09 6.89 14.98
N TRP A 132 -1.39 6.80 15.26
CA TRP A 132 -1.98 5.59 15.85
C TRP A 132 -1.77 4.33 14.98
N HIS A 133 -1.78 4.48 13.65
CA HIS A 133 -1.64 3.33 12.73
C HIS A 133 -0.26 2.68 12.84
N LEU A 134 0.79 3.46 13.11
CA LEU A 134 2.14 2.93 13.38
C LEU A 134 2.25 2.31 14.77
N ARG A 135 1.61 2.90 15.79
CA ARG A 135 1.56 2.28 17.13
C ARG A 135 0.93 0.89 17.07
N LEU A 136 -0.11 0.74 16.25
CA LEU A 136 -0.79 -0.52 16.10
C LEU A 136 0.17 -1.60 15.57
N LEU A 137 0.98 -1.27 14.56
CA LEU A 137 1.95 -2.19 13.96
C LEU A 137 2.99 -2.68 14.98
N SER A 138 3.50 -1.80 15.85
CA SER A 138 4.45 -2.19 16.90
C SER A 138 3.81 -2.87 18.11
N GLY A 139 2.56 -2.51 18.44
CA GLY A 139 1.76 -3.14 19.51
C GLY A 139 1.54 -4.63 19.30
N LEU A 140 1.45 -5.10 18.03
CA LEU A 140 1.30 -6.51 17.65
C LEU A 140 2.47 -7.40 18.17
N SER A 141 3.65 -6.81 18.40
CA SER A 141 4.85 -7.55 18.80
C SER A 141 4.97 -7.87 20.30
N HIS A 142 4.09 -7.33 21.16
CA HIS A 142 4.31 -7.30 22.61
C HIS A 142 3.41 -8.20 23.48
N GLN A 143 2.54 -9.03 22.89
CA GLN A 143 1.75 -10.01 23.66
C GLN A 143 2.28 -11.44 23.55
N VAL A 144 3.58 -11.64 23.76
CA VAL A 144 4.14 -12.99 23.93
C VAL A 144 4.90 -13.09 25.26
N GLY A 145 4.22 -13.65 26.27
CA GLY A 145 4.83 -14.14 27.51
C GLY A 145 5.22 -13.06 28.53
N VAL A 146 4.97 -13.38 29.80
CA VAL A 146 5.42 -12.69 31.04
C VAL A 146 4.81 -11.31 31.36
N GLY A 147 3.50 -11.29 31.63
CA GLY A 147 2.96 -10.46 32.72
C GLY A 147 2.77 -8.96 32.47
N LEU A 148 2.83 -8.49 31.23
CA LEU A 148 2.43 -7.12 30.90
C LEU A 148 0.90 -7.02 30.83
N ASN A 149 0.29 -6.36 31.82
CA ASN A 149 -1.10 -5.93 31.79
C ASN A 149 -1.17 -4.55 31.11
N GLY A 150 -1.89 -4.43 29.99
CA GLY A 150 -2.12 -3.19 29.25
C GLY A 150 -2.99 -3.44 28.01
N LEU A 151 -3.73 -2.42 27.56
CA LEU A 151 -4.42 -2.49 26.27
C LEU A 151 -3.38 -2.49 25.14
N PHE A 152 -3.74 -3.06 24.00
CA PHE A 152 -2.95 -3.09 22.78
C PHE A 152 -2.35 -1.71 22.37
N TYR A 153 -3.02 -0.65 22.83
CA TYR A 153 -2.71 0.77 22.58
C TYR A 153 -1.66 1.38 23.52
N ASP A 154 -1.15 0.64 24.51
CA ASP A 154 -0.26 1.18 25.54
C ASP A 154 1.21 1.26 25.12
N PHE A 155 1.55 0.90 23.86
CA PHE A 155 2.87 1.16 23.30
C PHE A 155 2.93 2.57 22.68
N PRO A 156 3.71 3.51 23.26
CA PRO A 156 3.63 4.92 22.87
C PRO A 156 4.39 5.26 21.56
N GLY A 157 5.14 4.31 20.98
CA GLY A 157 6.05 4.55 19.87
C GLY A 157 5.83 3.65 18.65
N TYR A 158 6.75 3.75 17.70
CA TYR A 158 6.94 2.82 16.60
C TYR A 158 8.35 2.20 16.70
N LEU A 159 8.42 0.87 16.71
CA LEU A 159 9.65 0.08 16.64
C LEU A 159 9.91 -0.35 15.21
N PHE A 160 11.12 -0.13 14.72
CA PHE A 160 11.50 -0.52 13.37
C PHE A 160 13.00 -0.82 13.24
N ALA A 161 13.33 -1.77 12.38
CA ALA A 161 14.70 -2.13 12.02
C ALA A 161 14.77 -2.43 10.52
N ASP A 162 14.54 -1.42 9.68
CA ASP A 162 14.40 -1.54 8.22
C ASP A 162 15.66 -1.16 7.44
N ARG A 163 16.80 -1.07 8.13
CA ARG A 163 18.12 -0.97 7.51
C ARG A 163 18.64 -2.36 7.17
N SER A 164 19.45 -2.45 6.11
CA SER A 164 20.21 -3.68 5.81
C SER A 164 21.04 -4.06 7.03
N THR A 165 21.01 -5.34 7.42
CA THR A 165 21.80 -5.87 8.54
C THR A 165 23.27 -6.07 8.17
N THR A 166 23.63 -5.88 6.89
CA THR A 166 24.96 -6.17 6.36
C THR A 166 25.70 -4.94 5.84
N THR A 167 25.01 -3.81 5.68
CA THR A 167 25.63 -2.56 5.23
C THR A 167 25.32 -1.42 6.19
N ASP A 168 26.36 -0.71 6.65
CA ASP A 168 26.23 0.55 7.43
C ASP A 168 25.66 1.72 6.57
N SER A 169 25.09 1.42 5.40
CA SER A 169 24.53 2.41 4.49
C SER A 169 23.19 2.90 5.03
N PRO A 170 22.98 4.22 5.20
CA PRO A 170 21.72 4.77 5.67
C PRO A 170 20.58 4.68 4.62
N VAL A 171 20.88 4.24 3.39
CA VAL A 171 19.92 4.17 2.27
C VAL A 171 19.54 2.72 2.00
N SER A 172 18.25 2.38 2.11
CA SER A 172 17.74 1.07 1.70
C SER A 172 17.93 0.88 0.19
N GLU A 173 18.35 -0.31 -0.24
CA GLU A 173 18.36 -0.68 -1.66
C GLU A 173 16.95 -0.96 -2.22
N VAL A 174 15.91 -0.83 -1.38
CA VAL A 174 14.52 -1.09 -1.75
C VAL A 174 13.81 0.19 -2.20
N ASN A 175 13.12 0.09 -3.33
CA ASN A 175 12.34 1.19 -3.89
C ASN A 175 10.84 0.87 -3.83
N ILE A 176 10.04 1.83 -3.36
CA ILE A 176 8.59 1.81 -3.44
C ILE A 176 8.19 2.74 -4.59
N TYR A 177 7.61 2.17 -5.65
CA TYR A 177 7.05 2.87 -6.79
C TYR A 177 5.57 3.14 -6.55
N LEU A 178 5.18 4.41 -6.54
CA LEU A 178 3.82 4.84 -6.24
C LEU A 178 3.19 5.36 -7.51
N LEU A 179 2.39 4.51 -8.16
CA LEU A 179 1.70 4.84 -9.40
C LEU A 179 0.41 5.61 -9.10
N ASP A 180 0.54 6.93 -8.99
CA ASP A 180 -0.46 7.79 -8.34
C ASP A 180 -0.44 9.22 -8.89
N THR A 181 -1.06 10.18 -8.20
CA THR A 181 -1.26 11.57 -8.67
C THR A 181 0.00 12.44 -8.62
N GLY A 182 1.08 11.95 -8.00
CA GLY A 182 2.34 12.66 -7.79
C GLY A 182 2.82 12.58 -6.34
N VAL A 183 3.76 13.44 -5.95
CA VAL A 183 4.16 13.70 -4.56
C VAL A 183 4.57 15.16 -4.39
N ARG A 184 4.16 15.75 -3.26
CA ARG A 184 4.74 17.00 -2.78
C ARG A 184 6.05 16.74 -2.06
N ALA A 185 7.12 16.51 -2.84
CA ALA A 185 8.43 16.10 -2.34
C ALA A 185 9.09 17.09 -1.36
N SER A 186 8.65 18.36 -1.35
CA SER A 186 9.15 19.39 -0.44
C SER A 186 8.63 19.27 0.99
N HIS A 187 7.56 18.49 1.22
CA HIS A 187 6.95 18.33 2.53
C HIS A 187 7.96 17.81 3.56
N SER A 188 7.94 18.34 4.79
CA SER A 188 8.91 18.05 5.85
C SER A 188 8.91 16.58 6.29
N ASP A 189 7.78 15.89 6.11
CA ASP A 189 7.68 14.44 6.23
C ASP A 189 8.66 13.66 5.32
N PHE A 190 9.14 14.28 4.25
CA PHE A 190 10.11 13.71 3.31
C PHE A 190 11.51 14.31 3.46
N ALA A 191 11.75 15.15 4.47
CA ALA A 191 13.05 15.79 4.66
C ALA A 191 14.19 14.76 4.75
N GLY A 192 15.23 14.93 3.93
CA GLY A 192 16.37 14.01 3.86
C GLY A 192 16.08 12.66 3.19
N ARG A 193 14.88 12.44 2.66
CA ARG A 193 14.50 11.22 1.94
C ARG A 193 14.99 11.26 0.50
N ARG A 194 15.42 10.11 -0.03
CA ARG A 194 15.61 9.95 -1.48
C ARG A 194 14.25 9.78 -2.15
N ILE A 195 13.84 10.82 -2.89
CA ILE A 195 12.65 10.82 -3.75
C ILE A 195 13.10 11.02 -5.20
N THR A 196 12.67 10.12 -6.07
CA THR A 196 12.79 10.29 -7.53
C THR A 196 11.40 10.26 -8.16
N ALA A 197 11.29 10.75 -9.40
CA ALA A 197 10.02 10.90 -10.09
C ALA A 197 10.08 10.35 -11.51
N LEU A 198 8.99 9.73 -11.94
CA LEU A 198 8.68 9.35 -13.30
C LEU A 198 7.33 9.99 -13.65
N ASP A 199 7.24 10.71 -14.77
CA ASP A 199 6.00 11.38 -15.18
C ASP A 199 5.38 10.67 -16.40
N ALA A 200 4.36 9.86 -16.16
CA ALA A 200 3.65 9.15 -17.23
C ALA A 200 2.63 10.02 -17.97
N ILE A 201 2.38 11.25 -17.50
CA ILE A 201 1.55 12.25 -18.19
C ILE A 201 2.42 13.00 -19.20
N ASN A 202 3.62 13.40 -18.79
CA ASN A 202 4.63 14.00 -19.65
C ASN A 202 5.97 13.26 -19.53
N PRO A 203 6.26 12.25 -20.38
CA PRO A 203 7.44 11.38 -20.24
C PRO A 203 8.79 12.09 -20.40
N THR A 204 8.80 13.36 -20.83
CA THR A 204 10.01 14.18 -20.90
C THR A 204 10.29 14.97 -19.62
N SER A 205 9.38 14.88 -18.65
CA SER A 205 9.41 15.55 -17.37
C SER A 205 9.83 14.59 -16.26
N ILE A 206 10.43 15.15 -15.22
CA ILE A 206 10.68 14.48 -13.93
C ILE A 206 9.93 15.21 -12.80
N ASP A 207 8.86 15.94 -13.13
CA ASP A 207 8.07 16.71 -12.18
C ASP A 207 7.23 15.79 -11.28
N PRO A 208 7.55 15.70 -9.98
CA PRO A 208 6.75 14.92 -9.06
C PRO A 208 5.43 15.59 -8.68
N THR A 209 5.17 16.85 -9.07
CA THR A 209 4.13 17.68 -8.46
C THR A 209 2.77 16.96 -8.36
N ASP A 210 2.27 16.90 -7.13
CA ASP A 210 0.94 16.41 -6.82
C ASP A 210 -0.05 17.56 -6.74
N ASN A 211 -1.06 17.53 -7.61
CA ASN A 211 -2.13 18.52 -7.65
C ASN A 211 -3.47 17.98 -7.12
N GLN A 212 -3.50 16.72 -6.66
CA GLN A 212 -4.72 16.06 -6.16
C GLN A 212 -4.61 15.67 -4.69
N GLY A 213 -3.42 15.23 -4.27
CA GLY A 213 -3.09 14.92 -2.88
C GLY A 213 -3.00 13.45 -2.53
N HIS A 214 -3.66 12.59 -3.31
CA HIS A 214 -3.71 11.15 -3.04
C HIS A 214 -2.30 10.53 -3.06
N GLY A 215 -1.48 10.85 -4.07
CA GLY A 215 -0.12 10.34 -4.17
C GLY A 215 0.82 10.81 -3.06
N THR A 216 0.71 12.08 -2.62
CA THR A 216 1.45 12.59 -1.45
C THR A 216 1.10 11.83 -0.17
N HIS A 217 -0.19 11.53 0.01
CA HIS A 217 -0.69 10.74 1.13
C HIS A 217 -0.07 9.33 1.10
N MET A 218 -0.16 8.64 -0.04
CA MET A 218 0.40 7.29 -0.21
C MET A 218 1.92 7.25 0.00
N CYS A 219 2.65 8.26 -0.46
CA CYS A 219 4.10 8.40 -0.23
C CYS A 219 4.42 8.49 1.26
N SER A 220 3.68 9.33 1.98
CA SER A 220 3.86 9.57 3.40
C SER A 220 3.55 8.32 4.23
N VAL A 221 2.44 7.64 3.97
CA VAL A 221 2.04 6.41 4.68
C VAL A 221 2.99 5.24 4.39
N SER A 222 3.54 5.16 3.18
CA SER A 222 4.46 4.08 2.83
C SER A 222 5.85 4.27 3.46
N ALA A 223 6.43 5.47 3.32
CA ALA A 223 7.83 5.72 3.65
C ALA A 223 8.16 7.14 4.13
N GLY A 224 7.17 7.92 4.58
CA GLY A 224 7.37 9.20 5.25
C GLY A 224 8.09 9.07 6.60
N ASN A 225 8.80 10.12 7.00
CA ASN A 225 9.56 10.16 8.25
C ASN A 225 8.65 10.04 9.49
N TYR A 226 7.51 10.74 9.51
CA TYR A 226 6.55 10.72 10.61
C TYR A 226 5.54 9.58 10.47
N ALA A 227 4.83 9.52 9.34
CA ALA A 227 3.68 8.62 9.15
C ALA A 227 4.01 7.30 8.45
N GLY A 228 5.21 7.15 7.88
CA GLY A 228 5.57 6.02 7.05
C GLY A 228 5.90 4.74 7.81
N VAL A 229 5.60 3.59 7.21
CA VAL A 229 6.02 2.29 7.74
C VAL A 229 7.51 2.03 7.46
N ALA A 230 7.98 2.21 6.23
CA ALA A 230 9.38 1.97 5.86
C ALA A 230 10.24 3.25 5.96
N LYS A 231 10.83 3.48 7.14
CA LYS A 231 11.68 4.62 7.47
C LYS A 231 13.00 4.69 6.70
N ALA A 232 13.45 3.65 6.01
CA ALA A 232 14.67 3.63 5.20
C ALA A 232 14.43 3.46 3.70
N ALA A 233 13.22 3.08 3.26
CA ALA A 233 12.92 2.84 1.85
C ALA A 233 12.99 4.12 1.00
N ASN A 234 13.35 3.94 -0.27
CA ASN A 234 13.33 5.01 -1.28
C ASN A 234 11.91 5.16 -1.85
N ILE A 235 11.53 6.40 -2.16
CA ILE A 235 10.24 6.70 -2.81
C ILE A 235 10.51 7.01 -4.28
N VAL A 236 9.80 6.32 -5.16
CA VAL A 236 9.72 6.64 -6.59
C VAL A 236 8.29 7.03 -6.89
N SER A 237 8.02 8.33 -7.03
CA SER A 237 6.71 8.80 -7.44
C SER A 237 6.53 8.57 -8.93
N VAL A 238 5.48 7.86 -9.33
CA VAL A 238 5.16 7.59 -10.73
C VAL A 238 3.84 8.28 -11.02
N ARG A 239 3.93 9.53 -11.47
CA ARG A 239 2.78 10.39 -11.69
C ARG A 239 2.01 9.91 -12.91
N LYS A 240 0.72 9.62 -12.73
CA LYS A 240 -0.21 9.27 -13.81
C LYS A 240 -1.49 10.08 -13.72
N ASN A 241 -2.24 10.08 -14.82
CA ASN A 241 -3.64 10.50 -14.83
C ASN A 241 -4.53 9.26 -15.04
N GLN A 242 -5.85 9.47 -15.15
CA GLN A 242 -6.81 8.39 -15.28
C GLN A 242 -6.86 7.71 -16.67
N PHE A 243 -6.04 8.13 -17.65
CA PHE A 243 -6.06 7.53 -18.98
C PHE A 243 -5.29 6.21 -19.02
N VAL A 244 -5.79 5.25 -19.80
CA VAL A 244 -5.16 3.93 -19.98
C VAL A 244 -3.74 4.05 -20.50
N GLU A 245 -3.50 4.98 -21.43
CA GLU A 245 -2.18 5.34 -21.94
C GLU A 245 -1.21 5.76 -20.83
N SER A 246 -1.63 6.64 -19.92
CA SER A 246 -0.80 7.12 -18.81
C SER A 246 -0.50 6.00 -17.81
N ILE A 247 -1.48 5.17 -17.47
CA ILE A 247 -1.30 4.02 -16.56
C ILE A 247 -0.37 2.97 -17.19
N SER A 248 -0.61 2.60 -18.45
CA SER A 248 0.23 1.69 -19.23
C SER A 248 1.66 2.19 -19.31
N ARG A 249 1.83 3.49 -19.58
CA ARG A 249 3.15 4.13 -19.60
C ARG A 249 3.84 4.09 -18.25
N GLY A 250 3.12 4.43 -17.17
CA GLY A 250 3.66 4.39 -15.81
C GLY A 250 4.18 3.00 -15.44
N ILE A 251 3.41 1.95 -15.73
CA ILE A 251 3.84 0.56 -15.46
C ILE A 251 5.08 0.19 -16.30
N GLY A 252 5.10 0.56 -17.59
CA GLY A 252 6.26 0.31 -18.45
C GLY A 252 7.52 1.06 -18.00
N MET A 253 7.39 2.32 -17.56
CA MET A 253 8.49 3.11 -17.02
C MET A 253 9.05 2.49 -15.73
N ILE A 254 8.19 1.98 -14.84
CA ILE A 254 8.64 1.26 -13.64
C ILE A 254 9.45 0.03 -14.01
N LEU A 255 8.93 -0.79 -14.93
CA LEU A 255 9.59 -2.02 -15.36
C LEU A 255 10.97 -1.73 -15.98
N ASP A 256 11.06 -0.72 -16.84
CA ASP A 256 12.32 -0.30 -17.45
C ASP A 256 13.31 0.29 -16.42
N ASP A 257 12.83 1.11 -15.47
CA ASP A 257 13.64 1.68 -14.39
C ASP A 257 14.22 0.61 -13.46
N VAL A 258 13.41 -0.36 -13.03
CA VAL A 258 13.83 -1.49 -12.19
C VAL A 258 14.93 -2.29 -12.88
N VAL A 259 14.77 -2.59 -14.18
CA VAL A 259 15.75 -3.39 -14.90
C VAL A 259 17.02 -2.60 -15.17
N ARG A 260 16.91 -1.32 -15.55
CA ARG A 260 18.04 -0.43 -15.84
C ARG A 260 18.95 -0.25 -14.63
N HIS A 261 18.36 -0.03 -13.46
CA HIS A 261 19.09 0.26 -12.23
C HIS A 261 19.35 -0.98 -11.36
N LYS A 262 18.97 -2.17 -11.84
CA LYS A 262 19.18 -3.46 -11.18
C LYS A 262 18.46 -3.62 -9.84
N TYR A 263 17.24 -3.09 -9.72
CA TYR A 263 16.42 -3.21 -8.51
C TYR A 263 15.53 -4.47 -8.47
N GLN A 264 15.75 -5.44 -9.37
CA GLN A 264 14.97 -6.67 -9.43
C GLN A 264 14.97 -7.39 -8.08
N GLY A 265 13.78 -7.83 -7.63
CA GLY A 265 13.64 -8.52 -6.34
C GLY A 265 13.75 -7.61 -5.12
N ARG A 266 13.89 -6.29 -5.31
CA ARG A 266 13.94 -5.25 -4.26
C ARG A 266 13.06 -4.04 -4.63
N ALA A 267 11.96 -4.28 -5.34
CA ALA A 267 11.03 -3.24 -5.78
C ALA A 267 9.59 -3.61 -5.41
N VAL A 268 8.84 -2.62 -4.92
CA VAL A 268 7.42 -2.72 -4.60
C VAL A 268 6.65 -1.69 -5.41
N ILE A 269 5.55 -2.07 -6.05
CA ILE A 269 4.62 -1.13 -6.67
C ILE A 269 3.37 -1.04 -5.80
N ASN A 270 3.00 0.19 -5.46
CA ASN A 270 1.72 0.52 -4.88
C ASN A 270 0.78 1.01 -5.99
N MET A 271 -0.34 0.29 -6.18
CA MET A 271 -1.44 0.65 -7.07
C MET A 271 -2.71 0.85 -6.25
N SER A 272 -2.79 1.97 -5.53
CA SER A 272 -3.97 2.36 -4.74
C SER A 272 -5.05 2.97 -5.65
N PHE A 273 -5.50 2.18 -6.63
CA PHE A 273 -6.57 2.52 -7.55
C PHE A 273 -7.19 1.25 -8.13
N GLY A 274 -8.41 1.37 -8.66
CA GLY A 274 -9.01 0.35 -9.50
C GLY A 274 -10.01 0.94 -10.49
N SER A 275 -10.18 0.28 -11.64
CA SER A 275 -11.21 0.63 -12.62
C SER A 275 -11.94 -0.57 -13.19
N VAL A 276 -13.20 -0.33 -13.60
CA VAL A 276 -14.10 -1.34 -14.16
C VAL A 276 -13.46 -2.02 -15.37
N VAL A 277 -13.32 -3.34 -15.33
CA VAL A 277 -12.66 -4.09 -16.42
C VAL A 277 -13.36 -3.87 -17.76
N SER A 278 -14.69 -3.76 -17.77
CA SER A 278 -15.46 -3.56 -19.00
C SER A 278 -15.24 -2.21 -19.67
N SER A 279 -14.75 -1.18 -18.96
CA SER A 279 -14.45 0.12 -19.60
C SER A 279 -13.20 0.06 -20.49
N LEU A 280 -12.39 -1.00 -20.35
CA LEU A 280 -11.19 -1.21 -21.14
C LEU A 280 -11.47 -1.79 -22.53
N TYR A 281 -12.70 -2.21 -22.82
CA TYR A 281 -13.00 -2.94 -24.05
C TYR A 281 -14.21 -2.36 -24.80
N PRO A 282 -14.20 -2.42 -26.14
CA PRO A 282 -15.39 -2.12 -26.93
C PRO A 282 -16.53 -3.08 -26.57
N ASN A 283 -17.78 -2.56 -26.50
CA ASN A 283 -18.97 -3.35 -26.14
C ASN A 283 -19.24 -4.52 -27.11
N ASP A 284 -18.79 -4.40 -28.36
CA ASP A 284 -18.97 -5.40 -29.42
C ASP A 284 -17.64 -6.10 -29.73
N LEU A 285 -17.01 -6.72 -28.73
CA LEU A 285 -15.94 -7.70 -29.01
C LEU A 285 -16.50 -8.74 -30.01
N PRO A 286 -15.81 -9.03 -31.13
CA PRO A 286 -16.36 -9.92 -32.15
C PRO A 286 -16.81 -11.25 -31.54
N GLN A 287 -18.03 -11.73 -31.84
CA GLN A 287 -18.43 -13.08 -31.43
C GLN A 287 -17.40 -14.11 -31.93
N GLY A 288 -16.78 -14.84 -31.01
CA GLY A 288 -15.72 -15.81 -31.32
C GLY A 288 -14.29 -15.25 -31.28
N ALA A 289 -14.11 -13.92 -31.17
CA ALA A 289 -12.94 -13.43 -30.47
C ALA A 289 -13.11 -13.92 -29.04
N MET A 290 -12.22 -14.79 -28.58
CA MET A 290 -12.05 -14.89 -27.13
C MET A 290 -11.67 -13.48 -26.73
N GLY A 291 -12.58 -12.77 -26.04
CA GLY A 291 -12.20 -11.49 -25.42
C GLY A 291 -10.87 -11.70 -24.71
N PRO A 292 -10.00 -10.69 -24.66
CA PRO A 292 -8.72 -10.84 -23.97
C PRO A 292 -8.95 -11.57 -22.65
N GLN A 293 -8.33 -12.74 -22.51
CA GLN A 293 -8.38 -13.49 -21.27
C GLN A 293 -7.74 -12.69 -20.12
N ILE A 294 -7.01 -11.62 -20.47
CA ILE A 294 -6.27 -10.76 -19.57
C ILE A 294 -6.26 -9.30 -20.09
N ASP A 295 -6.64 -8.34 -19.23
CA ASP A 295 -6.52 -6.92 -19.55
C ASP A 295 -5.09 -6.41 -19.55
N ILE A 296 -4.89 -5.19 -20.07
CA ILE A 296 -3.58 -4.59 -20.22
C ILE A 296 -2.80 -4.52 -18.91
N ILE A 297 -3.46 -4.25 -17.78
CA ILE A 297 -2.81 -4.23 -16.47
C ILE A 297 -2.42 -5.66 -16.09
N GLY A 298 -3.30 -6.65 -16.29
CA GLY A 298 -2.98 -8.06 -16.08
C GLY A 298 -1.78 -8.55 -16.90
N ALA A 299 -1.68 -8.16 -18.18
CA ALA A 299 -0.54 -8.49 -19.03
C ALA A 299 0.77 -7.91 -18.46
N TYR A 300 0.75 -6.66 -18.00
CA TYR A 300 1.90 -6.07 -17.32
C TYR A 300 2.24 -6.74 -15.99
N LEU A 301 1.24 -7.15 -15.19
CA LEU A 301 1.50 -7.82 -13.91
C LEU A 301 2.39 -9.05 -14.10
N ASN A 302 2.15 -9.86 -15.13
CA ASN A 302 3.01 -11.00 -15.45
C ASN A 302 4.46 -10.59 -15.69
N ARG A 303 4.69 -9.51 -16.45
CA ARG A 303 6.05 -8.99 -16.74
C ARG A 303 6.73 -8.44 -15.48
N LEU A 304 5.97 -7.75 -14.63
CA LEU A 304 6.45 -7.24 -13.35
C LEU A 304 6.89 -8.38 -12.41
N PHE A 305 6.06 -9.42 -12.29
CA PHE A 305 6.37 -10.57 -11.45
C PHE A 305 7.61 -11.31 -11.94
N GLN A 306 7.80 -11.47 -13.25
CA GLN A 306 9.02 -12.07 -13.82
C GLN A 306 10.30 -11.31 -13.45
N LYS A 307 10.22 -10.02 -13.10
CA LYS A 307 11.36 -9.23 -12.59
C LYS A 307 11.42 -9.18 -11.06
N GLY A 308 10.63 -9.99 -10.38
CA GLY A 308 10.57 -10.05 -8.92
C GLY A 308 10.04 -8.78 -8.28
N ILE A 309 9.28 -7.99 -9.03
CA ILE A 309 8.63 -6.78 -8.53
C ILE A 309 7.37 -7.20 -7.78
N VAL A 310 7.25 -6.80 -6.52
CA VAL A 310 6.06 -7.06 -5.71
C VAL A 310 5.00 -6.02 -6.04
N VAL A 311 3.78 -6.43 -6.35
CA VAL A 311 2.68 -5.50 -6.67
C VAL A 311 1.60 -5.60 -5.61
N VAL A 312 1.20 -4.45 -5.07
CA VAL A 312 0.16 -4.30 -4.06
C VAL A 312 -0.93 -3.39 -4.60
N CYS A 313 -2.19 -3.79 -4.50
CA CYS A 313 -3.32 -2.95 -4.89
C CYS A 313 -4.45 -2.94 -3.87
N SER A 314 -5.27 -1.90 -3.94
CA SER A 314 -6.46 -1.71 -3.12
C SER A 314 -7.56 -2.73 -3.44
N ALA A 315 -8.28 -3.18 -2.42
CA ALA A 315 -9.50 -3.98 -2.57
C ALA A 315 -10.69 -3.11 -3.05
N GLY A 316 -10.61 -1.80 -2.80
CA GLY A 316 -11.60 -0.78 -3.13
C GLY A 316 -12.49 -0.37 -1.94
N ASN A 317 -13.28 0.69 -2.16
CA ASN A 317 -14.01 1.41 -1.12
C ASN A 317 -15.55 1.30 -1.22
N HIS A 318 -16.06 0.28 -1.91
CA HIS A 318 -17.48 0.09 -2.23
C HIS A 318 -18.14 -1.12 -1.55
N GLY A 319 -17.57 -1.61 -0.44
CA GLY A 319 -18.03 -2.79 0.30
C GLY A 319 -19.47 -2.73 0.81
N LEU A 320 -20.03 -1.52 1.03
CA LEU A 320 -21.44 -1.33 1.39
C LEU A 320 -22.41 -1.54 0.22
N PHE A 321 -21.93 -1.44 -1.02
CA PHE A 321 -22.74 -1.55 -2.23
C PHE A 321 -22.80 -2.97 -2.80
N GLY A 322 -22.21 -3.95 -2.10
CA GLY A 322 -22.20 -5.34 -2.54
C GLY A 322 -21.38 -5.59 -3.82
N ILE A 323 -20.47 -4.68 -4.17
CA ILE A 323 -19.61 -4.80 -5.34
C ILE A 323 -18.56 -5.90 -5.08
N PRO A 324 -18.42 -6.90 -5.97
CA PRO A 324 -17.47 -8.00 -5.78
C PRO A 324 -16.03 -7.56 -6.08
N LEU A 325 -15.05 -8.28 -5.54
CA LEU A 325 -13.63 -8.01 -5.71
C LEU A 325 -13.13 -8.21 -7.15
N ASN A 326 -13.85 -8.98 -7.98
CA ASN A 326 -13.47 -9.31 -9.35
C ASN A 326 -14.05 -8.34 -10.41
N ASP A 327 -14.59 -7.19 -10.00
CA ASP A 327 -15.23 -6.22 -10.89
C ASP A 327 -14.25 -5.22 -11.54
N LYS A 328 -13.07 -5.00 -10.94
CA LYS A 328 -12.09 -4.00 -11.36
C LYS A 328 -10.68 -4.59 -11.48
N THR A 329 -9.93 -4.04 -12.42
CA THR A 329 -8.48 -4.24 -12.52
C THR A 329 -7.77 -3.16 -11.67
N PRO A 330 -6.62 -3.43 -11.02
CA PRO A 330 -5.84 -4.68 -11.02
C PRO A 330 -6.44 -5.83 -10.20
N ARG A 331 -7.29 -5.56 -9.20
CA ARG A 331 -7.70 -6.56 -8.18
C ARG A 331 -8.33 -7.85 -8.73
N VAL A 332 -8.94 -7.84 -9.92
CA VAL A 332 -9.45 -9.03 -10.61
C VAL A 332 -8.37 -10.09 -10.88
N HIS A 333 -7.09 -9.68 -10.98
CA HIS A 333 -5.93 -10.57 -11.15
C HIS A 333 -5.40 -11.12 -9.81
N GLY A 334 -6.08 -10.81 -8.71
CA GLY A 334 -5.83 -11.40 -7.41
C GLY A 334 -6.24 -12.88 -7.37
N GLY A 335 -5.95 -13.54 -6.27
CA GLY A 335 -6.28 -14.95 -6.09
C GLY A 335 -5.27 -15.65 -5.19
N ARG A 336 -5.64 -16.81 -4.65
CA ARG A 336 -4.82 -17.55 -3.68
C ARG A 336 -3.44 -17.91 -4.23
N ASN A 337 -3.37 -18.18 -5.54
CA ASN A 337 -2.18 -18.67 -6.22
C ASN A 337 -1.58 -17.64 -7.19
N THR A 338 -2.04 -16.38 -7.18
CA THR A 338 -1.44 -15.31 -7.97
C THR A 338 -0.50 -14.46 -7.11
N PRO A 339 0.56 -13.86 -7.68
CA PRO A 339 1.49 -13.04 -6.90
C PRO A 339 0.91 -11.68 -6.46
N LEU A 340 -0.19 -11.20 -7.06
CA LEU A 340 -0.78 -9.90 -6.74
C LEU A 340 -1.30 -9.86 -5.29
N ILE A 341 -0.90 -8.84 -4.53
CA ILE A 341 -1.34 -8.63 -3.16
C ILE A 341 -2.50 -7.64 -3.16
N VAL A 342 -3.70 -8.11 -2.84
CA VAL A 342 -4.91 -7.25 -2.75
C VAL A 342 -5.20 -6.97 -1.28
N VAL A 343 -5.30 -5.69 -0.91
CA VAL A 343 -5.37 -5.25 0.49
C VAL A 343 -6.70 -4.57 0.79
N GLY A 344 -7.41 -5.11 1.79
CA GLY A 344 -8.61 -4.49 2.36
C GLY A 344 -8.30 -3.62 3.56
N ALA A 345 -9.27 -2.82 3.99
CA ALA A 345 -9.12 -1.89 5.10
C ALA A 345 -9.80 -2.37 6.38
N THR A 346 -9.16 -2.12 7.52
CA THR A 346 -9.74 -2.24 8.87
C THR A 346 -9.88 -0.90 9.55
N THR A 347 -10.81 -0.84 10.49
CA THR A 347 -10.86 0.18 11.55
C THR A 347 -9.78 -0.09 12.60
N SER A 348 -9.58 0.85 13.52
CA SER A 348 -8.58 0.76 14.58
C SER A 348 -8.79 -0.39 15.56
N ASP A 349 -10.01 -0.92 15.66
CA ASP A 349 -10.39 -2.09 16.45
C ASP A 349 -10.29 -3.41 15.66
N GLU A 350 -9.57 -3.41 14.53
CA GLU A 350 -9.29 -4.56 13.66
C GLU A 350 -10.52 -5.19 12.98
N ASN A 351 -11.69 -4.56 13.11
CA ASN A 351 -12.86 -4.92 12.33
C ASN A 351 -12.67 -4.49 10.87
N ARG A 352 -13.26 -5.25 9.93
CA ARG A 352 -13.32 -4.83 8.53
C ARG A 352 -14.03 -3.47 8.46
N TRP A 353 -13.38 -2.48 7.85
CA TRP A 353 -14.05 -1.22 7.53
C TRP A 353 -15.20 -1.51 6.56
N SER A 354 -16.39 -1.00 6.85
CA SER A 354 -17.61 -1.37 6.10
C SER A 354 -17.50 -1.06 4.60
N GLY A 355 -16.73 -0.02 4.23
CA GLY A 355 -16.41 0.36 2.86
C GLY A 355 -15.42 -0.57 2.16
N SER A 356 -14.65 -1.41 2.85
CA SER A 356 -13.70 -2.33 2.21
C SER A 356 -14.44 -3.47 1.50
N GLN A 357 -14.16 -3.73 0.22
CA GLN A 357 -14.67 -4.92 -0.48
C GLN A 357 -14.35 -6.22 0.28
N VAL A 358 -15.25 -7.20 0.18
CA VAL A 358 -15.11 -8.54 0.78
C VAL A 358 -15.71 -9.67 -0.06
N ILE A 359 -16.60 -9.35 -1.02
CA ILE A 359 -17.32 -10.36 -1.80
C ILE A 359 -16.38 -10.94 -2.86
N ASP A 360 -16.10 -12.24 -2.75
CA ASP A 360 -15.32 -13.01 -3.71
C ASP A 360 -16.22 -14.11 -4.31
N PRO A 361 -16.90 -13.83 -5.44
CA PRO A 361 -18.01 -14.68 -5.92
C PRO A 361 -17.58 -16.08 -6.33
N ASN A 362 -16.30 -16.25 -6.72
CA ASN A 362 -15.74 -17.53 -7.15
C ASN A 362 -14.90 -18.21 -6.05
N ASN A 363 -14.72 -17.54 -4.89
CA ASN A 363 -13.83 -17.99 -3.82
C ASN A 363 -12.38 -18.19 -4.31
N ASP A 364 -11.94 -17.32 -5.21
CA ASP A 364 -10.60 -17.37 -5.81
C ASP A 364 -9.51 -16.99 -4.80
N GLY A 365 -9.90 -16.36 -3.69
CA GLY A 365 -8.99 -15.84 -2.68
C GLY A 365 -8.35 -14.53 -3.14
N ILE A 366 -9.15 -13.66 -3.75
CA ILE A 366 -8.68 -12.39 -4.33
C ILE A 366 -8.04 -11.52 -3.25
N LEU A 367 -8.76 -11.32 -2.15
CA LEU A 367 -8.26 -10.58 -1.00
C LEU A 367 -7.12 -11.34 -0.33
N SER A 368 -5.97 -10.66 -0.18
CA SER A 368 -4.77 -11.26 0.41
C SER A 368 -4.72 -11.05 1.92
N ILE A 369 -4.88 -9.81 2.38
CA ILE A 369 -4.91 -9.41 3.79
C ILE A 369 -5.82 -8.19 3.99
N TYR A 370 -6.14 -7.90 5.25
CA TYR A 370 -6.61 -6.57 5.65
C TYR A 370 -5.50 -5.84 6.41
N ALA A 371 -5.43 -4.52 6.26
CA ALA A 371 -4.57 -3.63 7.04
C ALA A 371 -5.35 -2.37 7.45
N ASN A 372 -4.79 -1.57 8.34
CA ASN A 372 -5.44 -0.34 8.82
C ASN A 372 -5.77 0.60 7.67
N GLY A 373 -6.99 1.12 7.61
CA GLY A 373 -7.37 2.04 6.54
C GLY A 373 -8.33 3.12 6.97
N VAL A 374 -8.56 3.36 8.26
CA VAL A 374 -9.50 4.38 8.75
C VAL A 374 -8.78 5.43 9.58
N ASP A 375 -8.94 6.70 9.24
CA ASP A 375 -8.30 7.85 9.90
C ASP A 375 -6.77 7.76 9.94
N VAL A 376 -6.17 7.30 8.84
CA VAL A 376 -4.71 7.17 8.71
C VAL A 376 -4.09 8.54 8.44
N VAL A 377 -3.12 8.91 9.26
CA VAL A 377 -2.42 10.21 9.21
C VAL A 377 -1.35 10.19 8.12
N SER A 378 -1.19 11.30 7.40
CA SER A 378 -0.18 11.47 6.35
C SER A 378 0.15 12.94 6.08
N ALA A 379 1.18 13.18 5.27
CA ALA A 379 1.50 14.47 4.68
C ALA A 379 0.37 14.97 3.76
N SER A 380 0.05 16.25 3.85
CA SER A 380 -0.85 16.93 2.91
C SER A 380 -0.06 17.50 1.73
N PHE A 381 -0.69 17.52 0.56
CA PHE A 381 -0.15 18.23 -0.60
C PHE A 381 -0.37 19.75 -0.54
N MET A 382 -1.08 20.28 0.46
CA MET A 382 -1.44 21.70 0.51
C MET A 382 -0.31 22.60 1.03
N ASP A 383 0.56 22.09 1.91
CA ASP A 383 1.61 22.86 2.59
C ASP A 383 2.77 21.95 3.06
N ASP A 384 3.98 22.49 3.29
CA ASP A 384 5.19 21.72 3.63
C ASP A 384 5.17 21.11 5.01
N ASP A 385 4.33 21.60 5.90
CA ASP A 385 4.27 21.13 7.29
C ASP A 385 2.87 20.65 7.70
N LEU A 386 1.93 20.58 6.77
CA LEU A 386 0.55 20.21 7.06
C LEU A 386 0.33 18.70 6.94
N TYR A 387 -0.09 18.08 8.04
CA TYR A 387 -0.58 16.70 8.02
C TYR A 387 -2.11 16.65 7.89
N THR A 388 -2.63 15.57 7.32
CA THR A 388 -4.04 15.28 7.15
C THR A 388 -4.37 13.83 7.55
N THR A 389 -5.64 13.47 7.51
CA THR A 389 -6.13 12.10 7.72
C THR A 389 -7.02 11.69 6.55
N ALA A 390 -6.92 10.43 6.12
CA ALA A 390 -7.85 9.86 5.14
C ALA A 390 -8.21 8.41 5.51
N THR A 391 -9.24 7.91 4.82
CA THR A 391 -9.84 6.60 5.08
C THR A 391 -10.12 5.91 3.76
N GLY A 392 -9.65 4.68 3.61
CA GLY A 392 -9.73 3.92 2.38
C GLY A 392 -8.86 2.65 2.41
N THR A 393 -9.08 1.82 1.40
CA THR A 393 -8.19 0.69 1.10
C THR A 393 -6.85 1.13 0.52
N SER A 394 -6.75 2.37 0.03
CA SER A 394 -5.51 3.03 -0.38
C SER A 394 -4.51 3.11 0.77
N GLU A 395 -4.91 3.60 1.94
CA GLU A 395 -4.03 3.74 3.10
C GLU A 395 -3.58 2.40 3.66
N ALA A 396 -4.46 1.38 3.58
CA ALA A 396 -4.13 0.00 3.92
C ALA A 396 -3.09 -0.58 2.94
N THR A 397 -3.24 -0.27 1.64
CA THR A 397 -2.31 -0.65 0.58
C THR A 397 -0.95 0.02 0.78
N ALA A 398 -0.90 1.32 1.08
CA ALA A 398 0.34 2.06 1.37
C ALA A 398 1.09 1.51 2.59
N GLN A 399 0.40 1.23 3.69
CA GLN A 399 1.03 0.58 4.85
C GLN A 399 1.59 -0.79 4.50
N THR A 400 0.87 -1.57 3.69
CA THR A 400 1.31 -2.89 3.23
C THR A 400 2.53 -2.79 2.30
N SER A 401 2.55 -1.81 1.39
CA SER A 401 3.72 -1.54 0.53
C SER A 401 4.95 -1.18 1.36
N GLY A 402 4.79 -0.35 2.39
CA GLY A 402 5.85 -0.04 3.34
C GLY A 402 6.32 -1.26 4.13
N LEU A 403 5.40 -2.09 4.65
CA LEU A 403 5.78 -3.35 5.32
C LEU A 403 6.53 -4.30 4.39
N ILE A 404 6.13 -4.42 3.14
CA ILE A 404 6.85 -5.26 2.17
C ILE A 404 8.23 -4.69 1.91
N ALA A 405 8.37 -3.37 1.77
CA ALA A 405 9.66 -2.74 1.58
C ALA A 405 10.59 -2.97 2.79
N TYR A 406 10.04 -2.90 4.00
CA TYR A 406 10.71 -3.28 5.24
C TYR A 406 11.25 -4.72 5.17
N LEU A 407 10.41 -5.67 4.75
CA LEU A 407 10.78 -7.09 4.67
C LEU A 407 11.84 -7.36 3.58
N LEU A 408 11.75 -6.67 2.44
CA LEU A 408 12.73 -6.77 1.35
C LEU A 408 14.08 -6.12 1.68
N ALA A 409 14.11 -5.20 2.65
CA ALA A 409 15.36 -4.57 3.11
C ALA A 409 16.15 -5.50 4.03
N ASN A 410 15.50 -6.51 4.62
CA ASN A 410 16.17 -7.55 5.39
C ASN A 410 16.81 -8.57 4.43
N ASP A 411 18.15 -8.62 4.41
CA ASP A 411 18.91 -9.45 3.46
C ASP A 411 18.65 -10.95 3.62
N VAL A 412 18.36 -11.42 4.83
CA VAL A 412 18.02 -12.83 5.09
C VAL A 412 16.66 -13.18 4.48
N LEU A 413 15.64 -12.35 4.73
CA LEU A 413 14.30 -12.55 4.16
C LEU A 413 14.31 -12.38 2.64
N GLN A 414 15.03 -11.39 2.12
CA GLN A 414 15.16 -11.16 0.68
C GLN A 414 15.76 -12.38 -0.01
N ALA A 415 16.85 -12.94 0.54
CA ALA A 415 17.46 -14.17 0.02
C ALA A 415 16.50 -15.37 0.08
N GLN A 416 15.69 -15.47 1.14
CA GLN A 416 14.65 -16.51 1.24
C GLN A 416 13.55 -16.34 0.19
N PHE A 417 13.09 -15.12 -0.07
CA PHE A 417 12.07 -14.86 -1.10
C PHE A 417 12.59 -15.15 -2.51
N ALA A 418 13.87 -14.87 -2.78
CA ALA A 418 14.51 -15.10 -4.06
C ALA A 418 15.04 -16.53 -4.26
N ALA A 419 14.98 -17.39 -3.24
CA ALA A 419 15.60 -18.72 -3.24
C ALA A 419 15.12 -19.63 -4.39
N ASN A 420 13.88 -19.45 -4.85
CA ASN A 420 13.28 -20.24 -5.92
C ASN A 420 13.22 -19.50 -7.27
N GLY A 421 14.06 -18.49 -7.46
CA GLY A 421 14.04 -17.67 -8.68
C GLY A 421 13.34 -16.34 -8.48
N LEU A 422 13.72 -15.38 -9.32
CA LEU A 422 13.30 -13.99 -9.24
C LEU A 422 11.79 -13.84 -9.45
N GLU A 423 11.24 -14.61 -10.38
CA GLU A 423 9.83 -14.65 -10.74
C GLU A 423 8.91 -15.08 -9.58
N ASN A 424 9.47 -15.75 -8.57
CA ASN A 424 8.74 -16.26 -7.41
C ASN A 424 8.75 -15.31 -6.20
N VAL A 425 9.54 -14.23 -6.24
CA VAL A 425 9.70 -13.28 -5.12
C VAL A 425 8.35 -12.71 -4.68
N ALA A 426 7.54 -12.22 -5.62
CA ALA A 426 6.25 -11.60 -5.29
C ALA A 426 5.28 -12.57 -4.60
N LEU A 427 5.22 -13.82 -5.08
CA LEU A 427 4.38 -14.86 -4.46
C LEU A 427 4.92 -15.28 -3.08
N ALA A 428 6.24 -15.40 -2.95
CA ALA A 428 6.89 -15.72 -1.67
C ALA A 428 6.60 -14.65 -0.62
N VAL A 429 6.72 -13.36 -0.99
CA VAL A 429 6.36 -12.23 -0.14
C VAL A 429 4.88 -12.27 0.24
N LYS A 430 3.97 -12.47 -0.72
CA LYS A 430 2.53 -12.60 -0.44
C LYS A 430 2.23 -13.70 0.57
N ASN A 431 2.85 -14.87 0.41
CA ASN A 431 2.67 -15.98 1.33
C ASN A 431 3.24 -15.67 2.73
N HIS A 432 4.39 -14.99 2.78
CA HIS A 432 5.00 -14.57 4.03
C HIS A 432 4.11 -13.59 4.80
N ILE A 433 3.60 -12.53 4.17
CA ILE A 433 2.72 -11.57 4.87
C ILE A 433 1.40 -12.21 5.32
N ARG A 434 0.85 -13.16 4.55
CA ARG A 434 -0.35 -13.91 4.95
C ARG A 434 -0.08 -14.82 6.15
N LEU A 435 1.07 -15.46 6.17
CA LEU A 435 1.53 -16.28 7.29
C LEU A 435 1.77 -15.41 8.53
N LEU A 436 2.44 -14.26 8.39
CA LEU A 436 2.59 -13.29 9.47
C LEU A 436 1.23 -12.86 10.02
N ALA A 437 0.28 -12.49 9.15
CA ALA A 437 -1.06 -12.09 9.57
C ALA A 437 -1.81 -13.23 10.31
N THR A 438 -1.66 -14.47 9.85
CA THR A 438 -2.29 -15.63 10.50
C THR A 438 -1.63 -15.97 11.83
N ASN A 439 -0.29 -15.94 11.90
CA ASN A 439 0.46 -16.25 13.11
C ASN A 439 0.26 -15.17 14.18
N MET A 440 0.24 -13.89 13.81
CA MET A 440 0.00 -12.80 14.75
C MET A 440 -1.47 -12.74 15.22
N LYS A 441 -2.46 -13.12 14.39
CA LYS A 441 -3.83 -13.36 14.86
C LYS A 441 -3.96 -14.62 15.72
N GLY A 442 -3.13 -15.64 15.46
CA GLY A 442 -3.10 -16.91 16.19
C GLY A 442 -2.49 -16.85 17.59
N ILE A 443 -1.88 -15.72 17.98
CA ILE A 443 -1.44 -15.44 19.36
C ILE A 443 -2.58 -14.74 20.16
N ALA A 444 -3.84 -14.92 19.74
CA ALA A 444 -4.98 -14.73 20.62
C ALA A 444 -5.10 -15.92 21.60
N ARG A 445 -4.54 -15.74 22.80
CA ARG A 445 -4.97 -16.30 24.11
C ARG A 445 -5.39 -17.78 24.17
N THR A 446 -4.52 -18.64 24.71
CA THR A 446 -5.01 -19.67 25.65
C THR A 446 -5.14 -19.04 27.04
N ASP A 447 -6.37 -18.71 27.44
CA ASP A 447 -6.70 -18.43 28.83
C ASP A 447 -6.75 -19.77 29.61
N PRO A 448 -5.86 -20.01 30.59
CA PRO A 448 -5.84 -21.24 31.37
C PRO A 448 -7.12 -21.52 32.17
N ALA A 449 -7.98 -20.51 32.40
CA ALA A 449 -9.20 -20.63 33.19
C ALA A 449 -10.43 -21.07 32.39
N LEU A 450 -10.41 -20.97 31.05
CA LEU A 450 -11.62 -21.13 30.22
C LEU A 450 -11.72 -22.44 29.45
N GLY A 451 -10.69 -23.30 29.43
CA GLY A 451 -10.78 -24.71 29.01
C GLY A 451 -11.25 -25.01 27.57
N THR A 452 -11.67 -24.02 26.78
CA THR A 452 -12.05 -24.13 25.37
C THR A 452 -11.70 -22.83 24.63
N PRO A 453 -11.15 -22.89 23.40
CA PRO A 453 -10.82 -21.70 22.61
C PRO A 453 -12.07 -21.12 21.96
N ASP A 454 -12.34 -19.81 22.13
CA ASP A 454 -13.35 -19.15 21.28
C ASP A 454 -13.33 -17.60 21.24
N THR A 455 -13.10 -17.00 20.04
CA THR A 455 -13.55 -15.65 19.56
C THR A 455 -13.22 -15.45 18.05
N VAL A 456 -14.10 -15.96 17.19
CA VAL A 456 -13.97 -16.31 15.74
C VAL A 456 -13.45 -15.30 14.69
N PRO A 457 -12.33 -15.61 14.00
CA PRO A 457 -12.00 -15.14 12.63
C PRO A 457 -11.97 -16.28 11.59
N ARG A 458 -12.35 -16.01 10.33
CA ARG A 458 -12.46 -17.04 9.26
C ARG A 458 -11.20 -17.15 8.40
N LEU A 459 -10.96 -18.34 7.85
CA LEU A 459 -9.86 -18.64 6.91
C LEU A 459 -10.20 -18.19 5.47
N ALA A 460 -9.16 -17.95 4.65
CA ALA A 460 -9.28 -17.60 3.23
C ALA A 460 -9.90 -18.70 2.33
N ASN A 461 -10.38 -19.80 2.92
CA ASN A 461 -11.04 -20.94 2.25
C ASN A 461 -12.48 -21.22 2.76
N GLY A 462 -13.02 -20.40 3.67
CA GLY A 462 -14.46 -20.41 3.98
C GLY A 462 -14.91 -21.16 5.25
N GLU A 463 -14.03 -21.80 6.01
CA GLU A 463 -14.43 -22.44 7.28
C GLU A 463 -14.70 -21.43 8.42
N SER A 464 -15.71 -21.71 9.25
CA SER A 464 -16.07 -20.91 10.42
C SER A 464 -15.35 -21.37 11.68
N ILE A 465 -15.00 -20.44 12.57
CA ILE A 465 -14.99 -20.72 14.01
C ILE A 465 -16.40 -20.33 14.55
N GLN A 466 -16.92 -20.98 15.59
CA GLN A 466 -18.20 -20.61 16.25
C GLN A 466 -17.88 -19.90 17.55
N CYS A 467 -18.65 -18.86 17.95
CA CYS A 467 -18.62 -18.14 19.26
C CYS A 467 -19.70 -18.68 20.22
N PRO A 468 -19.50 -18.81 21.55
CA PRO A 468 -20.50 -19.35 22.45
C PRO A 468 -21.21 -18.18 23.16
N THR A 469 -22.48 -17.96 22.83
CA THR A 469 -23.33 -17.04 23.61
C THR A 469 -23.76 -17.71 24.92
N GLN A 470 -23.74 -16.97 26.05
CA GLN A 470 -24.50 -17.37 27.24
C GLN A 470 -25.85 -16.65 27.19
N ASN A 471 -26.94 -17.42 27.07
CA ASN A 471 -28.34 -16.96 27.08
C ASN A 471 -28.76 -16.01 25.94
N GLY A 472 -28.07 -16.04 24.79
CA GLY A 472 -28.57 -15.43 23.55
C GLY A 472 -28.51 -13.90 23.46
N ILE A 473 -27.75 -13.22 24.33
CA ILE A 473 -27.51 -11.77 24.25
C ILE A 473 -26.01 -11.49 24.16
N VAL A 474 -25.61 -10.75 23.12
CA VAL A 474 -24.26 -10.19 22.96
C VAL A 474 -24.20 -8.86 23.72
N ASN A 475 -23.60 -8.84 24.91
CA ASN A 475 -23.39 -7.59 25.64
C ASN A 475 -22.12 -6.90 25.13
N HIS A 476 -22.28 -5.90 24.25
CA HIS A 476 -21.29 -4.84 24.08
C HIS A 476 -21.52 -3.78 25.16
N PRO A 477 -20.50 -3.27 25.87
CA PRO A 477 -20.65 -1.99 26.55
C PRO A 477 -20.92 -0.93 25.48
N THR A 478 -22.07 -0.28 25.56
CA THR A 478 -22.42 0.84 24.68
C THR A 478 -21.55 2.04 25.02
N TYR A 479 -20.64 2.41 24.11
CA TYR A 479 -19.97 3.71 24.18
C TYR A 479 -20.93 4.78 23.67
N GLN A 480 -21.44 5.63 24.57
CA GLN A 480 -22.18 6.82 24.15
C GLN A 480 -21.18 7.90 23.75
N PHE A 481 -21.22 8.35 22.49
CA PHE A 481 -20.53 9.57 22.09
C PHE A 481 -21.04 10.75 22.93
N PRO A 482 -20.16 11.64 23.43
CA PRO A 482 -20.62 12.88 24.04
C PRO A 482 -21.34 13.72 22.97
N PRO A 483 -22.40 14.47 23.33
CA PRO A 483 -23.09 15.34 22.39
C PRO A 483 -22.13 16.39 21.80
N PRO A 484 -22.36 16.86 20.56
CA PRO A 484 -21.49 17.87 19.94
C PRO A 484 -21.48 19.15 20.78
N GLY A 485 -20.30 19.57 21.27
CA GLY A 485 -20.12 20.88 21.91
C GLY A 485 -19.55 20.90 23.34
N GLN A 486 -19.09 19.78 23.90
CA GLN A 486 -18.28 19.82 25.13
C GLN A 486 -16.80 19.59 24.83
N GLU A 487 -15.97 20.59 25.13
CA GLU A 487 -14.52 20.46 25.21
C GLU A 487 -14.16 19.46 26.30
N ILE A 488 -13.41 18.42 25.92
CA ILE A 488 -12.69 17.60 26.89
C ILE A 488 -11.33 18.29 27.09
N LEU A 489 -11.23 19.11 28.14
CA LEU A 489 -9.93 19.60 28.59
C LEU A 489 -9.13 18.40 29.14
N PRO A 490 -7.85 18.23 28.76
CA PRO A 490 -7.01 17.20 29.32
C PRO A 490 -6.85 17.46 30.82
N ALA A 491 -7.30 16.50 31.64
CA ALA A 491 -7.04 16.50 33.06
C ALA A 491 -5.53 16.46 33.29
N ALA A 492 -5.06 17.35 34.16
CA ALA A 492 -3.66 17.50 34.53
C ALA A 492 -3.06 16.18 35.04
N PHE A 493 -2.01 15.70 34.38
CA PHE A 493 -1.07 14.75 34.99
C PHE A 493 -0.02 15.55 35.80
N PRO A 494 0.39 15.06 36.98
CA PRO A 494 1.27 15.82 37.86
C PRO A 494 2.68 15.89 37.28
N THR A 495 3.20 17.12 37.18
CA THR A 495 4.59 17.40 36.88
C THR A 495 5.45 17.05 38.10
N ILE A 496 6.38 16.10 37.97
CA ILE A 496 7.44 15.91 38.95
C ILE A 496 8.64 16.76 38.50
N LEU A 497 8.83 17.90 39.18
CA LEU A 497 10.07 18.66 39.16
C LEU A 497 11.05 18.01 40.14
N VAL A 498 12.14 17.44 39.62
CA VAL A 498 13.30 17.09 40.46
C VAL A 498 14.32 18.21 40.30
N ALA A 499 14.42 19.06 41.32
CA ALA A 499 15.55 19.96 41.48
C ALA A 499 16.62 19.28 42.36
N GLU A 500 17.89 19.58 42.09
CA GLU A 500 19.06 18.99 42.74
C GLU A 500 19.01 19.03 44.27
N GLY A 501 19.41 17.93 44.91
CA GLY A 501 20.00 17.95 46.25
C GLY A 501 19.10 17.67 47.46
N MET A 502 18.04 16.85 47.38
CA MET A 502 17.35 16.36 48.60
C MET A 502 17.05 14.87 48.56
N ASP A 503 17.58 14.14 49.55
CA ASP A 503 17.18 12.78 49.89
C ASP A 503 15.74 12.76 50.40
N VAL A 504 14.91 11.84 49.89
CA VAL A 504 13.60 11.55 50.48
C VAL A 504 13.38 10.05 50.64
N VAL A 505 13.12 9.71 51.89
CA VAL A 505 12.87 8.40 52.49
C VAL A 505 11.54 7.81 52.02
N VAL A 506 11.53 6.51 51.71
CA VAL A 506 10.34 5.74 51.32
C VAL A 506 9.61 5.22 52.58
N PRO A 507 8.27 5.34 52.69
CA PRO A 507 7.50 4.79 53.80
C PRO A 507 7.60 3.26 53.91
N GLN A 508 7.79 2.79 55.14
CA GLN A 508 8.21 1.44 55.52
C GLN A 508 7.10 0.36 55.44
N ASN A 509 6.05 0.58 54.66
CA ASN A 509 4.90 -0.31 54.56
C ASN A 509 4.78 -1.03 53.22
N GLN A 510 5.87 -1.07 52.43
CA GLN A 510 6.10 -2.08 51.40
C GLN A 510 7.54 -2.60 51.46
N LEU A 511 7.86 -3.29 52.56
CA LEU A 511 8.87 -4.35 52.57
C LEU A 511 8.17 -5.70 52.46
#